data_AF-A0A2K5Y0Z4-F1
#
_entry.id   AF-A0A2K5Y0Z4-F1
#
_cell.length_a   1.000
_cell.length_b   1.000
_cell.length_c   1.000
_cell.angle_alpha   90.00
_cell.angle_beta   90.00
_cell.angle_gamma   90.00
#
_symmetry.space_group_name_H-M   'P 1'
#
loop_
_entity.id
_entity.type
_entity.pdbx_description
1 polymer ?
#
loop_
_entity_poly.entity_id
_entity_poly.type
_entity_poly.pdbx_seq_one_letter_code
_entity_poly.pdbx_strand_id
1 'polypeptide(L)'
;MSMIFFACVVRVRDGLPLSASTDFYHTQDFLEWRRRLKSLALRLAQYPGRGSAEGRDFSIHFSSFGDVACMAICSCQCPATMAFCFLETLWWEFTASYDTTCIGLASRPYAFLEFDNIIQKVKWHFNYVSSSQMESSLEKIQEELKLQPPVVLTLEDTDVANGVMNGHTPMHLEPAPNFRMEPVTALGILSLILNIMCAALNLIRGVHLAEHSLQNPGSWFCWLDQTS
;
A
#
# COMPACT_ATOMS: atom_id res chain seq x y z
N MET A 1 24.39 17.74 -0.37
CA MET A 1 23.30 17.27 -1.26
C MET A 1 22.56 16.18 -0.51
N SER A 2 21.22 16.15 -0.56
CA SER A 2 20.46 15.09 0.11
C SER A 2 20.76 13.74 -0.53
N MET A 3 21.14 12.75 0.28
CA MET A 3 21.47 11.41 -0.16
C MET A 3 20.28 10.45 -0.04
N ILE A 4 19.34 10.75 0.86
CA ILE A 4 18.12 9.98 1.10
C ILE A 4 16.92 10.81 0.63
N PHE A 5 16.18 10.29 -0.35
CA PHE A 5 15.08 11.01 -1.00
C PHE A 5 13.71 10.62 -0.44
N PHE A 6 13.49 9.33 -0.18
CA PHE A 6 12.20 8.83 0.32
C PHE A 6 12.41 7.70 1.30
N ALA A 7 11.52 7.60 2.28
CA ALA A 7 11.50 6.51 3.21
C ALA A 7 10.08 6.09 3.55
N CYS A 8 9.88 4.82 3.85
CA CYS A 8 8.62 4.30 4.32
C CYS A 8 8.79 3.13 5.27
N VAL A 9 7.77 2.94 6.09
CA VAL A 9 7.61 1.80 6.98
C VAL A 9 6.46 0.97 6.44
N VAL A 10 6.70 -0.33 6.28
CA VAL A 10 5.74 -1.28 5.73
C VAL A 10 5.64 -2.51 6.62
N ARG A 11 4.52 -3.20 6.54
CA ARG A 11 4.33 -4.47 7.20
C ARG A 11 4.86 -5.60 6.32
N VAL A 12 5.65 -6.51 6.90
CA VAL A 12 6.42 -7.51 6.14
C VAL A 12 5.51 -8.52 5.45
N ARG A 13 4.47 -9.01 6.13
CA ARG A 13 3.63 -10.10 5.63
C ARG A 13 2.86 -9.79 4.34
N ASP A 14 2.45 -8.54 4.14
CA ASP A 14 1.55 -8.13 3.05
C ASP A 14 2.01 -6.87 2.31
N GLY A 15 3.13 -6.27 2.73
CA GLY A 15 3.64 -5.02 2.16
C GLY A 15 2.74 -3.82 2.44
N LEU A 16 1.82 -3.90 3.42
CA LEU A 16 0.92 -2.80 3.75
C LEU A 16 1.74 -1.57 4.18
N PRO A 17 1.62 -0.42 3.50
CA PRO A 17 2.33 0.78 3.91
C PRO A 17 1.75 1.27 5.24
N LEU A 18 2.58 1.40 6.26
CA LEU A 18 2.20 1.87 7.59
C LEU A 18 2.40 3.38 7.71
N SER A 19 3.53 3.88 7.21
CA SER A 19 3.85 5.30 7.12
C SER A 19 4.87 5.57 6.00
N ALA A 20 4.97 6.80 5.53
CA ALA A 20 5.96 7.20 4.52
C ALA A 20 6.23 8.69 4.53
N SER A 21 7.40 9.08 4.02
CA SER A 21 7.76 10.47 3.84
C SER A 21 6.93 11.16 2.76
N THR A 22 6.46 12.38 3.04
CA THR A 22 5.61 13.19 2.14
C THR A 22 6.38 14.09 1.16
N ASP A 23 7.53 13.62 0.67
CA ASP A 23 8.38 14.44 -0.20
C ASP A 23 7.91 14.47 -1.66
N PHE A 24 7.91 15.67 -2.23
CA PHE A 24 7.55 15.89 -3.63
C PHE A 24 8.80 15.86 -4.51
N TYR A 25 9.09 14.69 -5.08
CA TYR A 25 10.05 14.52 -6.16
C TYR A 25 9.30 14.15 -7.45
N HIS A 26 9.31 15.06 -8.43
CA HIS A 26 8.48 14.96 -9.64
C HIS A 26 9.20 14.39 -10.86
N THR A 27 10.48 14.00 -10.75
CA THR A 27 11.20 13.37 -11.85
C THR A 27 10.55 12.03 -12.20
N GLN A 28 10.30 11.79 -13.48
CA GLN A 28 9.67 10.55 -13.96
C GLN A 28 10.41 9.30 -13.47
N ASP A 29 11.75 9.34 -13.51
CA ASP A 29 12.61 8.25 -13.02
C ASP A 29 12.33 7.93 -11.55
N PHE A 30 12.20 8.96 -10.71
CA PHE A 30 11.91 8.78 -9.30
C PHE A 30 10.55 8.11 -9.06
N LEU A 31 9.54 8.45 -9.87
CA LEU A 31 8.22 7.80 -9.78
C LEU A 31 8.27 6.32 -10.19
N GLU A 32 9.15 5.94 -11.12
CA GLU A 32 9.40 4.54 -11.47
C GLU A 32 10.07 3.80 -10.31
N TRP A 33 11.08 4.40 -9.68
CA TRP A 33 11.71 3.86 -8.48
C TRP A 33 10.73 3.71 -7.32
N ARG A 34 9.80 4.64 -7.14
CA ARG A 34 8.72 4.52 -6.15
C ARG A 34 7.76 3.37 -6.47
N ARG A 35 7.46 3.10 -7.75
CA ARG A 35 6.67 1.93 -8.18
C ARG A 35 7.42 0.61 -7.91
N ARG A 36 8.72 0.57 -8.18
CA ARG A 36 9.58 -0.58 -7.87
C ARG A 36 9.64 -0.86 -6.38
N LEU A 37 9.83 0.17 -5.55
CA LEU A 37 9.83 0.05 -4.10
C LEU A 37 8.50 -0.55 -3.59
N LYS A 38 7.35 -0.09 -4.10
CA LYS A 38 6.05 -0.66 -3.74
C LYS A 38 5.92 -2.14 -4.12
N SER A 39 6.41 -2.51 -5.30
CA SER A 39 6.39 -3.91 -5.77
C SER A 39 7.29 -4.79 -4.92
N LEU A 40 8.44 -4.26 -4.50
CA LEU A 40 9.35 -4.92 -3.58
C LEU A 40 8.74 -5.10 -2.19
N ALA A 41 8.02 -4.09 -1.68
CA ALA A 41 7.34 -4.15 -0.39
C ALA A 41 6.37 -5.36 -0.28
N LEU A 42 5.66 -5.67 -1.37
CA LEU A 42 4.74 -6.82 -1.45
C LEU A 42 5.44 -8.18 -1.38
N ARG A 43 6.74 -8.24 -1.69
CA ARG A 43 7.55 -9.47 -1.74
C ARG A 43 8.52 -9.59 -0.57
N LEU A 44 8.50 -8.66 0.41
CA LEU A 44 9.49 -8.62 1.50
C LEU A 44 9.58 -9.93 2.29
N ALA A 45 8.46 -10.60 2.54
CA ALA A 45 8.43 -11.89 3.24
C ALA A 45 9.23 -13.02 2.53
N GLN A 46 9.58 -12.85 1.24
CA GLN A 46 10.35 -13.82 0.46
C GLN A 46 11.87 -13.59 0.57
N TYR A 47 12.28 -12.41 1.04
CA TYR A 47 13.69 -12.02 1.13
C TYR A 47 14.18 -12.15 2.57
N PRO A 48 15.50 -12.33 2.78
CA PRO A 48 16.04 -12.27 4.12
C PRO A 48 15.91 -10.85 4.68
N GLY A 49 16.23 -10.73 5.98
CA GLY A 49 16.11 -9.51 6.77
C GLY A 49 16.53 -8.21 6.07
N ARG A 50 17.55 -8.22 5.22
CA ARG A 50 18.11 -7.03 4.55
C ARG A 50 18.35 -7.25 3.07
N GLY A 51 18.19 -6.18 2.29
CA GLY A 51 18.55 -6.20 0.88
C GLY A 51 18.67 -4.81 0.25
N SER A 52 19.27 -4.81 -0.94
CA SER A 52 19.54 -3.62 -1.75
C SER A 52 19.21 -3.91 -3.21
N ALA A 53 18.58 -2.96 -3.89
CA ALA A 53 18.42 -2.95 -5.33
C ALA A 53 19.09 -1.70 -5.90
N GLU A 54 20.16 -1.89 -6.66
CA GLU A 54 20.95 -0.80 -7.21
C GLU A 54 20.52 -0.45 -8.63
N GLY A 55 20.67 0.81 -9.00
CA GLY A 55 20.57 1.25 -10.37
C GLY A 55 21.40 2.51 -10.61
N ARG A 56 21.11 3.22 -11.69
CA ARG A 56 22.00 4.29 -12.18
C ARG A 56 22.07 5.49 -11.24
N ASP A 57 20.91 6.10 -10.95
CA ASP A 57 20.83 7.36 -10.20
C ASP A 57 20.31 7.15 -8.77
N PHE A 58 19.55 6.07 -8.58
CA PHE A 58 18.92 5.72 -7.32
C PHE A 58 19.22 4.27 -6.93
N SER A 59 19.15 4.02 -5.63
CA SER A 59 19.16 2.70 -5.03
C SER A 59 17.97 2.56 -4.07
N ILE A 60 17.46 1.34 -3.93
CA ILE A 60 16.51 0.97 -2.87
C ILE A 60 17.25 0.14 -1.83
N HIS A 61 17.07 0.48 -0.56
CA HIS A 61 17.53 -0.34 0.56
C HIS A 61 16.35 -0.70 1.44
N PHE A 62 16.32 -1.92 1.98
CA PHE A 62 15.33 -2.34 2.95
C PHE A 62 15.95 -3.14 4.09
N SER A 63 15.38 -2.99 5.29
CA SER A 63 15.70 -3.79 6.46
C SER A 63 14.41 -4.15 7.17
N SER A 64 14.24 -5.43 7.47
CA SER A 64 13.09 -6.02 8.13
C SER A 64 13.53 -6.64 9.45
N PHE A 65 12.77 -6.34 10.50
CA PHE A 65 12.94 -6.95 11.80
C PHE A 65 11.53 -7.26 12.35
N GLY A 66 11.24 -8.54 12.57
CA GLY A 66 9.90 -8.99 12.91
C GLY A 66 8.88 -8.76 11.78
N ASP A 67 7.70 -8.25 12.11
CA ASP A 67 6.62 -7.97 11.13
C ASP A 67 6.73 -6.55 10.50
N VAL A 68 7.79 -5.80 10.80
CA VAL A 68 7.99 -4.42 10.30
C VAL A 68 9.26 -4.32 9.49
N ALA A 69 9.16 -3.66 8.33
CA ALA A 69 10.30 -3.30 7.51
C ALA A 69 10.35 -1.80 7.24
N CYS A 70 11.55 -1.26 7.23
CA CYS A 70 11.83 0.08 6.76
C CYS A 70 12.49 -0.01 5.37
N MET A 71 12.07 0.86 4.46
CA MET A 71 12.61 0.94 3.11
C MET A 71 12.94 2.39 2.75
N ALA A 72 13.98 2.60 1.96
CA ALA A 72 14.38 3.92 1.50
C ALA A 72 14.80 3.93 0.02
N ILE A 73 14.57 5.07 -0.65
CA ILE A 73 15.16 5.40 -1.94
C ILE A 73 16.27 6.42 -1.68
N CYS A 74 17.48 6.03 -2.05
CA CYS A 74 18.69 6.83 -1.87
C CYS A 74 19.33 7.15 -3.22
N SER A 75 20.23 8.14 -3.23
CA SER A 75 21.17 8.33 -4.33
C SER A 75 22.12 7.14 -4.39
N CYS A 76 22.54 6.74 -5.59
CA CYS A 76 23.60 5.74 -5.78
C CYS A 76 24.94 6.11 -5.11
N GLN A 77 25.15 7.39 -4.79
CA GLN A 77 26.32 7.88 -4.06
C GLN A 77 26.20 7.71 -2.54
N CYS A 78 25.03 7.34 -2.03
CA CYS A 78 24.80 7.11 -0.60
C CYS A 78 25.52 5.82 -0.18
N PRO A 79 26.42 5.86 0.82
CA PRO A 79 27.03 4.65 1.34
C PRO A 79 25.97 3.70 1.90
N ALA A 80 26.02 2.41 1.54
CA ALA A 80 25.07 1.42 2.03
C ALA A 80 24.98 1.41 3.56
N THR A 81 26.11 1.53 4.26
CA THR A 81 26.17 1.62 5.73
C THR A 81 25.32 2.76 6.29
N MET A 82 25.35 3.92 5.63
CA MET A 82 24.53 5.07 6.03
C MET A 82 23.04 4.78 5.81
N ALA A 83 22.68 4.19 4.67
CA ALA A 83 21.31 3.79 4.38
C ALA A 83 20.78 2.79 5.41
N PHE A 84 21.53 1.73 5.75
CA PHE A 84 21.11 0.75 6.74
C PHE A 84 21.04 1.32 8.16
N CYS A 85 21.97 2.20 8.55
CA CYS A 85 21.90 2.90 9.84
C CYS A 85 20.66 3.78 9.94
N PHE A 86 20.31 4.49 8.85
CA PHE A 86 19.07 5.25 8.76
C PHE A 86 17.83 4.36 8.93
N LEU A 87 17.78 3.20 8.25
CA LEU A 87 16.65 2.27 8.33
C LEU A 87 16.48 1.67 9.74
N GLU A 88 17.59 1.32 10.42
CA GLU A 88 17.54 0.83 11.79
C GLU A 88 17.04 1.90 12.76
N THR A 89 17.49 3.15 12.58
CA THR A 89 17.03 4.29 13.38
C THR A 89 15.52 4.49 13.21
N LEU A 90 15.00 4.43 11.97
CA LEU A 90 13.56 4.51 11.72
C LEU A 90 12.78 3.37 12.37
N TRP A 91 13.29 2.14 12.33
CA TRP A 91 12.60 1.02 12.98
C TRP A 91 12.55 1.23 14.49
N TRP A 92 13.65 1.68 15.10
CA TRP A 92 13.75 1.92 16.55
C TRP A 92 12.73 2.98 16.98
N GLU A 93 12.65 4.09 16.27
CA GLU A 93 11.66 5.15 16.53
C GLU A 93 10.22 4.66 16.29
N PHE A 94 9.98 3.87 15.24
CA PHE A 94 8.64 3.37 14.92
C PHE A 94 8.11 2.40 15.98
N THR A 95 8.93 1.44 16.40
CA THR A 95 8.55 0.46 17.43
C THR A 95 8.52 1.02 18.83
N ALA A 96 9.24 2.13 19.10
CA ALA A 96 9.09 2.90 20.32
C ALA A 96 7.78 3.72 20.33
N SER A 97 7.27 4.13 19.16
CA SER A 97 6.08 4.96 19.03
C SER A 97 4.78 4.16 18.98
N TYR A 98 4.80 2.93 18.48
CA TYR A 98 3.59 2.15 18.22
C TYR A 98 3.71 0.69 18.68
N ASP A 99 2.63 0.21 19.30
CA ASP A 99 2.54 -1.16 19.77
C ASP A 99 2.49 -2.18 18.62
N THR A 100 3.13 -3.32 18.82
CA THR A 100 3.12 -4.43 17.84
C THR A 100 1.70 -4.93 17.53
N THR A 101 0.79 -4.89 18.50
CA THR A 101 -0.62 -5.28 18.31
C THR A 101 -1.35 -4.33 17.35
N CYS A 102 -1.17 -3.02 17.46
CA CYS A 102 -1.88 -2.07 16.59
C CYS A 102 -1.33 -2.12 15.17
N ILE A 103 -0.01 -2.28 15.02
CA ILE A 103 0.64 -2.58 13.73
C ILE A 103 0.08 -3.88 13.13
N GLY A 104 -0.12 -4.88 13.98
CA GLY A 104 -0.67 -6.18 13.62
C GLY A 104 -2.12 -6.12 13.08
N LEU A 105 -2.94 -5.24 13.65
CA LEU A 105 -4.36 -5.11 13.31
C LEU A 105 -4.65 -4.07 12.23
N ALA A 106 -3.66 -3.25 11.85
CA ALA A 106 -3.82 -2.25 10.81
C ALA A 106 -4.30 -2.89 9.49
N SER A 107 -5.34 -2.31 8.89
CA SER A 107 -5.91 -2.76 7.61
C SER A 107 -5.94 -1.66 6.56
N ARG A 108 -5.79 -0.40 6.98
CA ARG A 108 -5.77 0.76 6.09
C ARG A 108 -4.34 1.11 5.70
N PRO A 109 -4.07 1.41 4.42
CA PRO A 109 -2.82 2.02 4.00
C PRO A 109 -2.58 3.32 4.75
N TYR A 110 -1.35 3.52 5.21
CA TYR A 110 -0.91 4.66 6.00
C TYR A 110 -1.73 4.85 7.28
N ALA A 111 -1.91 3.79 8.06
CA ALA A 111 -2.60 3.89 9.35
C ALA A 111 -1.85 4.78 10.38
N PHE A 112 -0.55 5.03 10.16
CA PHE A 112 0.35 5.74 11.08
C PHE A 112 0.96 7.00 10.43
N LEU A 113 0.09 7.88 9.90
CA LEU A 113 0.51 9.09 9.17
C LEU A 113 1.35 10.05 10.00
N GLU A 114 1.10 10.15 11.30
CA GLU A 114 1.79 11.07 12.21
C GLU A 114 3.31 10.81 12.29
N PHE A 115 3.71 9.56 12.00
CA PHE A 115 5.11 9.16 11.99
C PHE A 115 5.93 9.83 10.87
N ASP A 116 5.30 10.42 9.84
CA ASP A 116 5.99 11.19 8.81
C ASP A 116 6.89 12.29 9.42
N ASN A 117 6.44 12.95 10.49
CA ASN A 117 7.24 13.97 11.19
C ASN A 117 8.57 13.41 11.71
N ILE A 118 8.56 12.19 12.23
CA ILE A 118 9.76 11.50 12.72
C ILE A 118 10.63 11.09 11.54
N ILE A 119 10.04 10.53 10.48
CA ILE A 119 10.77 10.19 9.25
C ILE A 119 11.51 11.41 8.71
N GLN A 120 10.85 12.56 8.61
CA GLN A 120 11.45 13.81 8.12
C GLN A 120 12.60 14.29 9.02
N LYS A 121 12.42 14.23 10.34
CA LYS A 121 13.46 14.59 11.32
C LYS A 121 14.70 13.71 11.18
N VAL A 122 14.52 12.39 11.15
CA VAL A 122 15.63 11.43 11.01
C VAL A 122 16.30 11.61 9.64
N LYS A 123 15.52 11.72 8.56
CA LYS A 123 16.05 11.93 7.22
C LYS A 123 16.85 13.23 7.11
N TRP A 124 16.38 14.31 7.73
CA TRP A 124 17.13 15.57 7.80
C TRP A 124 18.46 15.38 8.52
N HIS A 125 18.45 14.69 9.66
CA HIS A 125 19.67 14.39 10.41
C HIS A 125 20.71 13.67 9.54
N PHE A 126 20.32 12.59 8.86
CA PHE A 126 21.24 11.82 8.01
C PHE A 126 21.69 12.55 6.74
N ASN A 127 20.89 13.47 6.20
CA ASN A 127 21.24 14.22 4.98
C ASN A 127 22.14 15.45 5.23
N TYR A 128 22.09 16.04 6.42
CA TYR A 128 22.73 17.34 6.70
C TYR A 128 23.74 17.31 7.85
N VAL A 129 23.70 16.31 8.73
CA VAL A 129 24.71 16.16 9.79
C VAL A 129 25.92 15.40 9.23
N SER A 130 27.12 15.83 9.63
CA SER A 130 28.38 15.23 9.21
C SER A 130 28.46 13.77 9.64
N SER A 131 28.95 12.90 8.75
CA SER A 131 29.23 11.49 9.04
C SER A 131 30.13 11.29 10.27
N SER A 132 31.00 12.27 10.58
CA SER A 132 31.88 12.24 11.75
C SER A 132 31.14 12.20 13.10
N GLN A 133 29.89 12.69 13.17
CA GLN A 133 29.09 12.64 14.40
C GLN A 133 28.37 11.31 14.59
N MET A 134 28.37 10.45 13.57
CA MET A 134 27.67 9.16 13.53
C MET A 134 28.65 7.98 13.33
N GLU A 135 29.96 8.20 13.45
CA GLU A 135 31.01 7.20 13.23
C GLU A 135 30.78 5.91 14.02
N SER A 136 30.46 6.01 15.32
CA SER A 136 30.27 4.82 16.16
C SER A 136 29.06 3.95 15.75
N SER A 137 27.99 4.56 15.25
CA SER A 137 26.83 3.83 14.72
C SER A 137 27.12 3.24 13.34
N LEU A 138 27.85 3.99 12.51
CA LEU A 138 28.25 3.56 11.17
C LEU A 138 29.21 2.36 11.24
N GLU A 139 30.18 2.38 12.14
CA GLU A 139 31.13 1.26 12.35
C GLU A 139 30.41 -0.03 12.74
N LYS A 140 29.46 0.03 13.68
CA LYS A 140 28.65 -1.13 14.09
C LYS A 140 27.89 -1.74 12.92
N ILE A 141 27.19 -0.89 12.15
CA ILE A 141 26.45 -1.35 10.96
C ILE A 141 27.42 -1.90 9.91
N GLN A 142 28.60 -1.31 9.75
CA GLN A 142 29.59 -1.80 8.82
C GLN A 142 30.12 -3.19 9.19
N GLU A 143 30.39 -3.45 10.47
CA GLU A 143 30.75 -4.78 10.95
C GLU A 143 29.62 -5.78 10.71
N GLU A 144 28.39 -5.41 11.02
CA GLU A 144 27.23 -6.27 10.80
C GLU A 144 27.02 -6.59 9.31
N LEU A 145 27.18 -5.61 8.42
CA LEU A 145 27.10 -5.82 6.96
C LEU A 145 28.23 -6.70 6.42
N LYS A 146 29.40 -6.72 7.08
CA LYS A 146 30.48 -7.68 6.74
C LYS A 146 30.12 -9.10 7.15
N LEU A 147 29.44 -9.26 8.28
CA LEU A 147 29.00 -10.57 8.80
C LEU A 147 27.80 -11.10 8.02
N GLN A 148 26.87 -10.23 7.67
CA GLN A 148 25.63 -10.54 6.97
C GLN A 148 25.40 -9.52 5.84
N PRO A 149 25.94 -9.78 4.64
CA PRO A 149 25.77 -8.87 3.52
C PRO A 149 24.30 -8.82 3.08
N PRO A 150 23.80 -7.65 2.66
CA PRO A 150 22.44 -7.51 2.17
C PRO A 150 22.27 -8.26 0.86
N VAL A 151 21.09 -8.86 0.66
CA VAL A 151 20.78 -9.50 -0.63
C VAL A 151 20.69 -8.45 -1.72
N VAL A 152 21.46 -8.66 -2.79
CA VAL A 152 21.44 -7.81 -3.98
C VAL A 152 20.34 -8.29 -4.90
N LEU A 153 19.38 -7.42 -5.19
CA LEU A 153 18.24 -7.70 -6.06
C LEU A 153 18.48 -7.11 -7.45
N THR A 154 18.31 -7.94 -8.48
CA THR A 154 18.33 -7.49 -9.88
C THR A 154 17.03 -6.81 -10.23
N LEU A 155 17.16 -5.65 -10.86
CA LEU A 155 16.08 -4.69 -11.11
C LEU A 155 15.09 -5.14 -12.21
N GLU A 156 15.42 -6.23 -12.92
CA GLU A 156 14.68 -6.77 -14.08
C GLU A 156 13.41 -7.56 -13.72
N ASP A 157 13.15 -7.80 -12.43
CA ASP A 157 12.11 -8.71 -11.97
C ASP A 157 10.73 -8.04 -11.75
N THR A 158 10.57 -6.78 -12.20
CA THR A 158 9.39 -5.94 -11.89
C THR A 158 8.47 -5.63 -13.07
N ASP A 159 8.84 -6.03 -14.30
CA ASP A 159 8.03 -5.73 -15.50
C ASP A 159 6.89 -6.73 -15.76
N VAL A 160 6.72 -7.77 -14.92
CA VAL A 160 5.72 -8.83 -15.16
C VAL A 160 4.30 -8.47 -14.69
N ALA A 161 4.05 -7.27 -14.17
CA ALA A 161 2.72 -6.88 -13.70
C ALA A 161 1.82 -6.21 -14.76
N ASN A 162 2.34 -5.88 -15.95
CA ASN A 162 1.56 -5.23 -17.02
C ASN A 162 1.79 -5.89 -18.38
N GLY A 163 1.27 -7.11 -18.58
CA GLY A 163 1.26 -7.71 -19.91
C GLY A 163 0.81 -9.17 -19.94
N VAL A 164 -0.46 -9.38 -20.31
CA VAL A 164 -0.97 -10.55 -21.05
C VAL A 164 -0.71 -11.95 -20.46
N MET A 165 -1.79 -12.50 -19.91
CA MET A 165 -2.05 -13.92 -19.73
C MET A 165 -1.87 -14.70 -21.06
N ASN A 166 -0.82 -15.53 -21.16
CA ASN A 166 -0.84 -16.90 -21.71
C ASN A 166 0.56 -17.49 -21.84
N GLY A 167 0.82 -18.62 -21.17
CA GLY A 167 2.01 -19.45 -21.42
C GLY A 167 2.22 -20.51 -20.33
N HIS A 168 1.90 -21.76 -20.66
CA HIS A 168 1.97 -22.95 -19.80
C HIS A 168 3.40 -23.35 -19.38
N THR A 169 3.57 -23.79 -18.12
CA THR A 169 4.12 -25.14 -17.77
C THR A 169 3.84 -25.47 -16.29
N PRO A 170 3.67 -26.76 -15.93
CA PRO A 170 2.92 -27.17 -14.74
C PRO A 170 3.83 -27.57 -13.56
N MET A 171 3.49 -27.18 -12.34
CA MET A 171 3.84 -27.95 -11.12
C MET A 171 2.91 -27.60 -9.95
N HIS A 172 2.15 -28.62 -9.55
CA HIS A 172 1.55 -29.00 -8.27
C HIS A 172 1.17 -27.95 -7.19
N LEU A 173 -0.09 -28.08 -6.73
CA LEU A 173 -0.91 -27.18 -5.91
C LEU A 173 -0.95 -27.59 -4.43
N GLU A 174 -0.93 -26.62 -3.51
CA GLU A 174 -1.89 -26.57 -2.38
C GLU A 174 -2.20 -25.09 -2.03
N PRO A 175 -3.45 -24.75 -1.65
CA PRO A 175 -4.09 -23.51 -2.10
C PRO A 175 -4.28 -22.47 -0.99
N ALA A 176 -3.74 -21.26 -1.21
CA ALA A 176 -4.21 -20.04 -0.54
C ALA A 176 -5.55 -19.56 -1.16
N PRO A 177 -6.48 -18.99 -0.38
CA PRO A 177 -7.81 -18.65 -0.85
C PRO A 177 -7.76 -17.50 -1.85
N ASN A 178 -7.89 -17.85 -3.12
CA ASN A 178 -8.10 -16.89 -4.19
C ASN A 178 -9.54 -16.40 -4.11
N PHE A 179 -9.74 -15.13 -3.80
CA PHE A 179 -11.00 -14.46 -4.10
C PHE A 179 -11.08 -14.28 -5.63
N ARG A 180 -11.35 -15.39 -6.33
CA ARG A 180 -11.84 -15.35 -7.72
C ARG A 180 -13.28 -14.91 -7.65
N MET A 181 -13.61 -13.80 -8.32
CA MET A 181 -15.00 -13.53 -8.67
C MET A 181 -15.48 -14.72 -9.50
N GLU A 182 -16.39 -15.51 -8.94
CA GLU A 182 -17.05 -16.59 -9.65
C GLU A 182 -17.75 -15.99 -10.87
N PRO A 183 -17.67 -16.64 -12.05
CA PRO A 183 -18.54 -16.27 -13.16
C PRO A 183 -19.99 -16.34 -12.68
N VAL A 184 -20.77 -15.31 -12.98
CA VAL A 184 -22.16 -15.18 -12.52
C VAL A 184 -22.89 -16.48 -12.84
N THR A 185 -23.25 -17.23 -11.79
CA THR A 185 -23.97 -18.50 -11.89
C THR A 185 -25.27 -18.25 -12.66
N ALA A 186 -25.74 -19.21 -13.47
CA ALA A 186 -27.00 -19.06 -14.21
C ALA A 186 -28.19 -18.68 -13.30
N LEU A 187 -28.15 -19.12 -12.03
CA LEU A 187 -29.10 -18.74 -10.99
C LEU A 187 -29.01 -17.25 -10.58
N GLY A 188 -27.80 -16.67 -10.58
CA GLY A 188 -27.57 -15.25 -10.33
C GLY A 188 -28.10 -14.37 -11.48
N ILE A 189 -27.93 -14.82 -12.72
CA ILE A 189 -28.53 -14.16 -13.90
C ILE A 189 -30.06 -14.23 -13.81
N LEU A 190 -30.61 -15.39 -13.46
CA LEU A 190 -32.06 -15.55 -13.24
C LEU A 190 -32.57 -14.61 -12.14
N SER A 191 -31.86 -14.52 -11.01
CA SER A 191 -32.20 -13.64 -9.89
C SER A 191 -32.16 -12.16 -10.29
N LEU A 192 -31.15 -11.76 -11.07
CA LEU A 192 -31.04 -10.40 -11.59
C LEU A 192 -32.23 -10.06 -12.50
N ILE A 193 -32.59 -10.95 -13.42
CA ILE A 193 -33.73 -10.78 -14.32
C ILE A 193 -35.05 -10.67 -13.54
N LEU A 194 -35.26 -11.54 -12.54
CA LEU A 194 -36.46 -11.52 -11.71
C LEU A 194 -36.57 -10.21 -10.91
N ASN A 195 -35.46 -9.71 -10.35
CA ASN A 195 -35.45 -8.44 -9.62
C ASN A 195 -35.79 -7.26 -10.54
N ILE A 196 -35.25 -7.23 -11.75
CA ILE A 196 -35.57 -6.18 -12.74
C ILE A 196 -37.05 -6.26 -13.14
N MET A 197 -37.58 -7.45 -13.36
CA MET A 197 -39.00 -7.65 -13.68
C MET A 197 -39.92 -7.21 -12.53
N CYS A 198 -39.59 -7.59 -11.29
CA CYS A 198 -40.34 -7.14 -10.10
C CYS A 198 -40.32 -5.62 -9.94
N ALA A 199 -39.16 -4.98 -10.16
CA ALA A 199 -39.05 -3.52 -10.11
C ALA A 199 -39.94 -2.87 -11.18
N ALA A 200 -39.94 -3.38 -12.40
CA ALA A 200 -40.79 -2.87 -13.49
C ALA A 200 -42.28 -3.03 -13.19
N LEU A 201 -42.72 -4.19 -12.66
CA LEU A 201 -44.12 -4.41 -12.29
C LEU A 201 -44.58 -3.51 -11.14
N ASN A 202 -43.71 -3.29 -10.15
CA ASN A 202 -43.99 -2.35 -9.05
C ASN A 202 -44.04 -0.90 -9.55
N LEU A 203 -43.21 -0.55 -10.53
CA LEU A 203 -43.23 0.77 -11.17
C LEU A 203 -44.51 0.99 -11.99
N ILE A 204 -44.93 0.01 -12.79
CA ILE A 204 -46.19 0.06 -13.56
C ILE A 204 -47.39 0.19 -12.62
N ARG A 205 -47.42 -0.58 -11.54
CA ARG A 205 -48.47 -0.44 -10.50
C ARG A 205 -48.46 0.94 -9.86
N GLY A 206 -47.27 1.47 -9.55
CA GLY A 206 -47.10 2.82 -9.01
C GLY A 206 -47.59 3.91 -9.94
N VAL A 207 -47.26 3.81 -11.23
CA VAL A 207 -47.72 4.75 -12.26
C VAL A 207 -49.22 4.66 -12.47
N HIS A 208 -49.80 3.46 -12.51
CA HIS A 208 -51.25 3.27 -12.64
C HIS A 208 -52.02 3.80 -11.41
N LEU A 209 -51.46 3.66 -10.21
CA LEU A 209 -51.98 4.27 -8.97
C LEU A 209 -51.90 5.81 -9.01
N ALA A 210 -50.79 6.36 -9.50
CA ALA A 210 -50.62 7.81 -9.66
C ALA A 210 -51.57 8.38 -10.72
N GLU A 211 -51.81 7.64 -11.81
CA GLU A 211 -52.72 8.03 -12.89
C GLU A 211 -54.19 8.01 -12.42
N HIS A 212 -54.61 6.98 -11.67
CA HIS A 212 -55.92 6.97 -11.02
C HIS A 212 -56.08 8.07 -9.96
N SER A 213 -55.00 8.45 -9.26
CA SER A 213 -55.01 9.58 -8.33
C SER A 213 -55.15 10.92 -9.04
N LEU A 214 -54.63 11.06 -10.27
CA LEU A 214 -54.72 12.29 -11.08
C LEU A 214 -56.06 12.43 -11.79
N GLN A 215 -56.71 11.31 -12.16
CA GLN A 215 -58.00 11.33 -12.85
C GLN A 215 -59.21 11.56 -11.93
N ASN A 216 -59.03 11.46 -10.61
CA ASN A 216 -60.01 11.83 -9.59
C ASN A 216 -59.59 13.07 -8.78
N PRO A 217 -59.56 14.29 -9.36
CA PRO A 217 -59.34 15.51 -8.60
C PRO A 217 -60.53 15.86 -7.67
N GLY A 218 -61.69 15.20 -7.84
CA GLY A 218 -62.94 15.54 -7.14
C GLY A 218 -63.05 15.12 -5.67
N SER A 219 -62.12 14.32 -5.13
CA SER A 219 -62.19 13.88 -3.73
C SER A 219 -61.50 14.81 -2.73
N TRP A 220 -60.66 15.74 -3.19
CA TRP A 220 -59.97 16.70 -2.31
C TRP A 220 -60.87 17.85 -1.86
N PHE A 221 -61.96 18.14 -2.60
CA PHE A 221 -62.88 19.23 -2.25
C PHE A 221 -63.93 18.87 -1.19
N CYS A 222 -64.15 17.59 -0.91
CA CYS A 222 -65.20 17.16 0.03
C CYS A 222 -64.76 17.15 1.50
N TRP A 223 -63.45 17.21 1.78
CA TRP A 223 -62.91 17.21 3.14
C TRP A 223 -62.67 18.61 3.74
N LEU A 224 -62.84 19.69 2.96
CA LEU A 224 -62.65 21.06 3.43
C LEU A 224 -63.95 21.79 3.82
N ASP A 225 -65.14 21.21 3.57
CA ASP A 225 -66.43 21.83 3.88
C ASP A 225 -67.11 21.25 5.16
N GLN A 226 -66.40 20.43 5.94
CA GLN A 226 -66.95 19.81 7.15
C GLN A 226 -66.30 20.33 8.44
N THR A 227 -65.73 21.54 8.39
CA THR A 227 -65.32 22.31 9.56
C THR A 227 -65.65 23.80 9.35
N SER A 228 -66.94 24.15 9.37
CA SER A 228 -67.40 25.49 9.77
C SER A 228 -68.76 25.43 10.44
#